data_AF-A0A1E4SRN7-F1
#
_entry.id   AF-A0A1E4SRN7-F1
#
_cell.length_a   1.000
_cell.length_b   1.000
_cell.length_c   1.000
_cell.angle_alpha   90.00
_cell.angle_beta   90.00
_cell.angle_gamma   90.00
#
_symmetry.space_group_name_H-M   'P 1'
#
loop_
_entity.id
_entity.type
_entity.pdbx_description
1 polymer ?
#
loop_
_entity_poly.entity_id
_entity_poly.type
_entity_poly.pdbx_seq_one_letter_code
_entity_poly.pdbx_strand_id
1 'polypeptide(L)'
;MADNLITQVSEDSYNLPASHYDDSKSNIDYNSKIHLNIRGTEFTITRDELMSLPESILLCLFPNGVFLDSEGQVITNLTEDDIVHVNFEPSCFKYIMDVFGEAQRDLLDMPILSPQESVTSGRAPQENVLQNKPAIIVLREDLDYYVIPPNAGLDADQIRQLKVGVAETLLKNKLIFSGLGYDPSLPSALQKVGPAEQHLFDMLCSSGFNPKGLWGSRSLEPSKCVILSLLLVRLNNGSPSPPESPSLDPVKSNASQLSRSRSRSRIANLANSASRAASRSLSKARKQDTTHTKLLLFWRKPARKCWWSNQTAEVQLDGALFNSTEKSMTVKVHIRRVWTLELSVIGVQ
;
A
#
# COMPACT_ATOMS: atom_id res chain seq x y z
N MET A 1 26.16 -1.50 47.95
CA MET A 1 26.17 -0.82 46.64
C MET A 1 25.73 -1.83 45.58
N ALA A 2 24.42 -2.04 45.49
CA ALA A 2 23.72 -2.68 44.40
C ALA A 2 22.27 -2.60 44.82
N ASP A 3 21.50 -1.66 44.28
CA ASP A 3 20.05 -1.69 44.43
C ASP A 3 19.37 -0.88 43.30
N ASN A 4 18.46 -1.60 42.64
CA ASN A 4 17.27 -1.14 41.91
C ASN A 4 17.42 -0.66 40.47
N LEU A 5 17.47 -1.65 39.57
CA LEU A 5 16.90 -1.54 38.22
C LEU A 5 15.38 -1.31 38.34
N ILE A 6 14.88 -0.21 37.77
CA ILE A 6 13.44 0.06 37.66
C ILE A 6 12.91 -0.73 36.46
N THR A 7 12.24 -1.86 36.73
CA THR A 7 11.45 -2.61 35.74
C THR A 7 10.03 -2.73 36.25
N GLN A 8 9.21 -1.70 36.01
CA GLN A 8 7.75 -1.74 35.89
C GLN A 8 7.23 -0.29 35.96
N VAL A 9 6.51 0.13 34.91
CA VAL A 9 5.68 1.34 34.96
C VAL A 9 4.28 0.86 35.32
N SER A 10 3.76 1.32 36.46
CA SER A 10 2.36 1.12 36.84
C SER A 10 1.47 1.83 35.83
N GLU A 11 0.45 1.13 35.30
CA GLU A 11 -0.61 1.77 34.50
C GLU A 11 -1.40 2.72 35.41
N ASP A 12 -1.07 4.01 35.35
CA ASP A 12 -1.94 5.05 35.89
C ASP A 12 -3.27 4.97 35.15
N SER A 13 -4.29 4.50 35.87
CA SER A 13 -5.65 4.36 35.40
C SER A 13 -6.25 5.76 35.22
N TYR A 14 -6.05 6.36 34.05
CA TYR A 14 -6.83 7.51 33.63
C TYR A 14 -8.28 7.05 33.44
N ASN A 15 -9.09 7.21 34.49
CA ASN A 15 -10.54 7.17 34.41
C ASN A 15 -11.01 8.34 33.53
N LEU A 16 -10.93 8.15 32.22
CA LEU A 16 -11.74 8.89 31.25
C LEU A 16 -13.19 8.45 31.48
N PRO A 17 -14.16 9.38 31.59
CA PRO A 17 -15.55 9.00 31.60
C PRO A 17 -15.85 8.30 30.27
N ALA A 18 -16.14 7.00 30.35
CA ALA A 18 -16.69 6.24 29.24
C ALA A 18 -17.98 6.95 28.81
N SER A 19 -17.88 7.76 27.76
CA SER A 19 -19.06 8.24 27.05
C SER A 19 -19.69 7.00 26.45
N HIS A 20 -20.76 6.52 27.08
CA HIS A 20 -21.70 5.63 26.44
C HIS A 20 -22.14 6.33 25.15
N TYR A 21 -21.59 5.90 24.01
CA TYR A 21 -22.20 6.18 22.73
C TYR A 21 -23.54 5.45 22.73
N ASP A 22 -24.59 6.20 23.01
CA ASP A 22 -25.96 5.80 22.75
C ASP A 22 -26.10 5.72 21.23
N ASP A 23 -25.93 4.51 20.69
CA ASP A 23 -26.01 4.16 19.27
C ASP A 23 -27.46 4.19 18.74
N SER A 24 -28.30 5.04 19.32
CA SER A 24 -29.70 5.19 18.95
C SER A 24 -30.03 6.67 18.69
N LYS A 25 -29.89 7.06 17.41
CA LYS A 25 -30.35 8.33 16.76
C LYS A 25 -29.32 9.45 16.54
N SER A 26 -28.15 9.16 16.00
CA SER A 26 -27.54 10.08 15.03
C SER A 26 -27.75 9.48 13.64
N ASN A 27 -28.74 9.99 12.90
CA ASN A 27 -28.88 9.72 11.47
C ASN A 27 -27.71 10.45 10.78
N ILE A 28 -26.50 9.88 10.86
CA ILE A 28 -25.30 10.46 10.26
C ILE A 28 -25.54 10.44 8.78
N ASP A 29 -25.73 11.62 8.19
CA ASP A 29 -25.87 11.72 6.75
C ASP A 29 -24.50 11.46 6.12
N TYR A 30 -24.34 10.27 5.57
CA TYR A 30 -23.12 9.84 4.88
C TYR A 30 -22.90 10.60 3.57
N ASN A 31 -23.94 11.26 3.04
CA ASN A 31 -23.85 12.12 1.85
C ASN A 31 -23.52 13.58 2.17
N SER A 32 -23.35 13.96 3.45
CA SER A 32 -22.91 15.31 3.80
C SER A 32 -21.60 15.63 3.10
N LYS A 33 -21.55 16.79 2.47
CA LYS A 33 -20.36 17.29 1.78
C LYS A 33 -19.41 17.93 2.77
N ILE A 34 -18.12 17.70 2.55
CA ILE A 34 -17.01 18.26 3.30
C ILE A 34 -16.16 19.02 2.30
N HIS A 35 -15.96 20.31 2.55
CA HIS A 35 -15.06 21.15 1.76
C HIS A 35 -13.66 21.11 2.34
N LEU A 36 -12.69 20.77 1.51
CA LEU A 36 -11.28 20.68 1.88
C LEU A 36 -10.48 21.74 1.12
N ASN A 37 -9.64 22.47 1.83
CA ASN A 37 -8.58 23.29 1.24
C ASN A 37 -7.23 22.58 1.43
N ILE A 38 -6.72 21.99 0.36
CA ILE A 38 -5.45 21.26 0.35
C ILE A 38 -4.40 22.16 -0.30
N ARG A 39 -3.58 22.81 0.52
CA ARG A 39 -2.52 23.76 0.08
C ARG A 39 -2.99 24.78 -0.96
N GLY A 40 -4.19 25.35 -0.78
CA GLY A 40 -4.79 26.33 -1.67
C GLY A 40 -5.60 25.74 -2.83
N THR A 41 -5.70 24.41 -2.94
CA THR A 41 -6.57 23.74 -3.90
C THR A 41 -7.84 23.26 -3.21
N GLU A 42 -8.99 23.67 -3.72
CA GLU A 42 -10.30 23.29 -3.18
C GLU A 42 -10.72 21.91 -3.68
N PHE A 43 -11.18 21.07 -2.76
CA PHE A 43 -11.79 19.78 -3.04
C PHE A 43 -13.12 19.69 -2.27
N THR A 44 -14.06 18.93 -2.82
CA THR A 44 -15.30 18.56 -2.12
C THR A 44 -15.39 17.05 -2.12
N ILE A 45 -15.59 16.47 -0.94
CA ILE A 45 -15.70 15.02 -0.73
C ILE A 45 -16.90 14.75 0.16
N THR A 46 -17.56 13.61 -0.01
CA THR A 46 -18.61 13.17 0.92
C THR A 46 -18.01 12.53 2.17
N ARG A 47 -18.77 12.53 3.27
CA ARG A 47 -18.38 11.81 4.49
C ARG A 47 -18.12 10.32 4.21
N ASP A 48 -18.94 9.66 3.40
CA ASP A 48 -18.74 8.25 3.05
C ASP A 48 -17.43 8.00 2.29
N GLU A 49 -17.17 8.79 1.25
CA GLU A 49 -15.91 8.69 0.49
C GLU A 49 -14.71 8.89 1.40
N LEU A 50 -14.77 9.85 2.32
CA LEU A 50 -13.70 10.08 3.29
C LEU A 50 -13.49 8.88 4.21
N MET A 51 -14.58 8.34 4.77
CA MET A 51 -14.54 7.18 5.68
C MET A 51 -14.18 5.87 4.97
N SER A 52 -14.31 5.81 3.64
CA SER A 52 -13.87 4.69 2.81
C SER A 52 -12.34 4.63 2.62
N LEU A 53 -11.64 5.74 2.90
CA LEU A 53 -10.19 5.79 2.76
C LEU A 53 -9.50 4.95 3.85
N PRO A 54 -8.36 4.32 3.52
CA PRO A 54 -7.55 3.56 4.48
C PRO A 54 -7.06 4.44 5.64
N GLU A 55 -6.85 3.83 6.81
CA GLU A 55 -6.41 4.54 8.02
C GLU A 55 -5.07 5.24 7.79
N SER A 56 -4.14 4.60 7.06
CA SER A 56 -2.84 5.22 6.78
C SER A 56 -2.94 6.50 5.94
N ILE A 57 -3.96 6.65 5.09
CA ILE A 57 -4.22 7.86 4.32
C ILE A 57 -4.91 8.90 5.20
N LEU A 58 -5.91 8.50 5.99
CA LEU A 58 -6.60 9.38 6.92
C LEU A 58 -5.64 10.00 7.94
N LEU A 59 -4.68 9.25 8.46
CA LEU A 59 -3.64 9.77 9.36
C LEU A 59 -2.68 10.76 8.67
N CYS A 60 -2.58 10.75 7.34
CA CYS A 60 -1.82 11.76 6.61
C CYS A 60 -2.61 13.04 6.40
N LEU A 61 -3.91 12.93 6.18
CA LEU A 61 -4.81 14.08 6.00
C LEU A 61 -5.11 14.74 7.36
N PHE A 62 -5.33 13.95 8.40
CA PHE A 62 -5.70 14.38 9.75
C PHE A 62 -4.83 13.66 10.79
N PRO A 63 -3.59 14.12 11.05
CA PRO A 63 -2.63 13.44 11.93
C PRO A 63 -3.13 13.12 13.34
N ASN A 64 -4.02 13.96 13.88
CA ASN A 64 -4.61 13.77 15.20
C ASN A 64 -6.12 13.42 15.14
N GLY A 65 -6.65 13.11 13.95
CA GLY A 65 -8.09 12.89 13.75
C GLY A 65 -8.95 14.12 13.96
N VAL A 66 -8.38 15.32 13.83
CA VAL A 66 -9.07 16.61 14.01
C VAL A 66 -9.12 17.39 12.70
N PHE A 67 -10.21 18.13 12.50
CA PHE A 67 -10.35 19.10 11.42
C PHE A 67 -9.84 20.47 11.87
N LEU A 68 -9.14 21.16 10.96
CA LEU A 68 -8.54 22.47 11.22
C LEU A 68 -9.13 23.50 10.26
N ASP A 69 -9.31 24.73 10.73
CA ASP A 69 -9.67 25.89 9.91
C ASP A 69 -8.43 26.58 9.30
N SER A 70 -8.62 27.70 8.62
CA SER A 70 -7.56 28.53 8.03
C SER A 70 -6.53 29.04 9.05
N GLU A 71 -6.96 29.26 10.28
CA GLU A 71 -6.15 29.76 11.40
C GLU A 71 -5.46 28.62 12.16
N GLY A 72 -5.78 27.36 11.83
CA GLY A 72 -5.26 26.17 12.50
C GLY A 72 -5.97 25.82 13.81
N GLN A 73 -7.16 26.37 14.06
CA GLN A 73 -8.00 26.02 15.20
C GLN A 73 -8.80 24.74 14.91
N VAL A 74 -9.09 23.98 15.96
CA VAL A 74 -9.84 22.73 15.83
C VAL A 74 -11.32 23.03 15.64
N ILE A 75 -11.88 22.53 14.54
CA ILE A 75 -13.31 22.58 14.26
C ILE A 75 -13.99 21.46 15.04
N THR A 76 -14.79 21.82 16.05
CA THR A 76 -15.46 20.83 16.92
C THR A 76 -16.76 20.28 16.31
N ASN A 77 -17.49 21.12 15.56
CA ASN A 77 -18.74 20.76 14.91
C ASN A 77 -18.66 21.17 13.44
N LEU A 78 -18.35 20.22 12.57
CA LEU A 78 -18.23 20.47 11.13
C LEU A 78 -19.62 20.72 10.51
N THR A 79 -19.81 21.90 9.92
CA THR A 79 -20.97 22.28 9.12
C THR A 79 -20.65 22.20 7.62
N GLU A 80 -21.67 22.27 6.76
CA GLU A 80 -21.48 22.23 5.29
C GLU A 80 -20.86 23.52 4.74
N ASP A 81 -20.82 24.61 5.51
CA ASP A 81 -20.20 25.87 5.11
C ASP A 81 -18.71 25.94 5.50
N ASP A 82 -18.24 25.03 6.35
CA ASP A 82 -16.87 25.03 6.85
C ASP A 82 -15.87 24.48 5.82
N ILE A 83 -14.69 25.11 5.78
CA ILE A 83 -13.58 24.68 4.93
C ILE A 83 -12.48 24.10 5.81
N VAL A 84 -12.22 22.81 5.66
CA VAL A 84 -11.17 22.11 6.40
C VAL A 84 -9.83 22.28 5.69
N HIS A 85 -8.87 22.90 6.37
CA HIS A 85 -7.53 23.08 5.85
C HIS A 85 -6.65 21.86 6.13
N VAL A 86 -6.05 21.33 5.06
CA VAL A 86 -5.24 20.12 5.11
C VAL A 86 -3.87 20.39 4.48
N ASN A 87 -2.81 20.18 5.27
CA ASN A 87 -1.44 20.28 4.77
C ASN A 87 -0.99 18.96 4.10
N PHE A 88 -1.55 18.69 2.92
CA PHE A 88 -1.24 17.52 2.12
C PHE A 88 -0.96 17.90 0.66
N GLU A 89 -0.40 17.00 -0.13
CA GLU A 89 -0.07 17.28 -1.52
C GLU A 89 -1.30 17.13 -2.44
N PRO A 90 -1.71 18.18 -3.18
CA PRO A 90 -2.98 18.18 -3.92
C PRO A 90 -3.08 17.14 -5.03
N SER A 91 -2.00 16.89 -5.78
CA SER A 91 -2.02 15.91 -6.87
C SER A 91 -2.07 14.48 -6.36
N CYS A 92 -1.44 14.18 -5.22
CA CYS A 92 -1.56 12.92 -4.49
C CYS A 92 -3.01 12.72 -4.01
N PHE A 93 -3.64 13.75 -3.43
CA PHE A 93 -5.04 13.64 -3.01
C PHE A 93 -5.96 13.33 -4.19
N LYS A 94 -5.81 14.07 -5.29
CA LYS A 94 -6.54 13.80 -6.53
C LYS A 94 -6.32 12.36 -7.02
N TYR A 95 -5.07 11.91 -7.06
CA TYR A 95 -4.73 10.53 -7.44
C TYR A 95 -5.42 9.49 -6.55
N ILE A 96 -5.49 9.71 -5.23
CA ILE A 96 -6.22 8.84 -4.31
C ILE A 96 -7.70 8.80 -4.68
N MET A 97 -8.34 9.97 -4.85
CA MET A 97 -9.76 10.08 -5.15
C MET A 97 -10.12 9.43 -6.49
N ASP A 98 -9.29 9.60 -7.51
CA ASP A 98 -9.50 9.02 -8.83
C ASP A 98 -9.49 7.48 -8.75
N VAL A 99 -8.49 6.88 -8.08
CA VAL A 99 -8.34 5.41 -7.97
C VAL A 99 -9.44 4.80 -7.09
N PHE A 100 -9.77 5.42 -5.96
CA PHE A 100 -10.84 4.93 -5.08
C PHE A 100 -12.22 5.11 -5.72
N GLY A 101 -12.45 6.23 -6.41
CA GLY A 101 -13.67 6.48 -7.16
C GLY A 101 -13.88 5.48 -8.30
N GLU A 102 -12.82 5.12 -9.04
CA GLU A 102 -12.86 4.03 -10.02
C GLU A 102 -13.25 2.71 -9.37
N ALA A 103 -12.61 2.38 -8.24
CA ALA A 103 -12.87 1.14 -7.54
C ALA A 103 -14.31 1.04 -6.98
N GLN A 104 -14.89 2.16 -6.58
CA GLN A 104 -16.28 2.24 -6.15
C GLN A 104 -17.25 2.05 -7.32
N ARG A 105 -16.95 2.61 -8.50
CA ARG A 105 -17.74 2.36 -9.72
C ARG A 105 -17.73 0.88 -10.11
N ASP A 106 -16.54 0.26 -10.09
CA ASP A 106 -16.40 -1.18 -10.36
C ASP A 106 -17.26 -2.03 -9.41
N LEU A 107 -17.38 -1.62 -8.13
CA LEU A 107 -18.23 -2.32 -7.16
C LEU A 107 -19.71 -2.23 -7.52
N LEU A 108 -20.17 -1.08 -8.01
CA LEU A 108 -21.57 -0.87 -8.41
C LEU A 108 -21.93 -1.62 -9.70
N ASP A 109 -20.95 -1.77 -10.61
CA ASP A 109 -21.13 -2.47 -11.89
C ASP A 109 -21.00 -4.00 -11.78
N MET A 110 -20.56 -4.53 -10.63
CA MET A 110 -20.47 -5.97 -10.41
C MET A 110 -21.86 -6.63 -10.39
N PRO A 111 -22.10 -7.70 -11.18
CA PRO A 111 -23.36 -8.43 -11.14
C PRO A 111 -23.54 -9.06 -9.76
N ILE A 112 -24.68 -8.80 -9.12
CA ILE A 112 -25.08 -9.48 -7.88
C ILE A 112 -25.23 -10.96 -8.22
N LEU A 113 -24.19 -11.76 -7.97
CA LEU A 113 -24.30 -13.20 -7.98
C LEU A 113 -25.28 -13.57 -6.87
N SER A 114 -26.44 -14.10 -7.27
CA SER A 114 -27.53 -14.54 -6.39
C SER A 114 -26.98 -15.31 -5.19
N PRO A 115 -27.49 -15.09 -3.97
CA PRO A 115 -27.02 -15.79 -2.79
C PRO A 115 -27.47 -17.26 -2.87
N GLN A 116 -26.65 -18.13 -3.47
CA GLN A 116 -26.74 -19.55 -3.18
C GLN A 116 -25.96 -19.80 -1.90
N GLU A 117 -26.71 -19.76 -0.79
CA GLU A 117 -26.31 -20.23 0.52
C GLU A 117 -25.69 -21.64 0.41
N SER A 118 -24.37 -21.73 0.58
CA SER A 118 -23.74 -22.95 1.09
C SER A 118 -23.21 -22.64 2.48
N VAL A 119 -24.14 -22.67 3.44
CA VAL A 119 -23.86 -22.74 4.88
C VAL A 119 -23.21 -24.09 5.17
N THR A 120 -21.95 -24.26 4.77
CA THR A 120 -21.12 -25.38 5.21
C THR A 120 -19.68 -24.91 5.37
N SER A 121 -19.22 -24.92 6.62
CA SER A 121 -17.85 -24.76 7.11
C SER A 121 -17.46 -23.35 7.56
N GLY A 122 -17.55 -23.13 8.87
CA GLY A 122 -17.24 -21.88 9.57
C GLY A 122 -15.76 -21.47 9.62
N ARG A 123 -15.08 -21.42 8.47
CA ARG A 123 -13.70 -20.87 8.34
C ARG A 123 -13.45 -19.98 7.11
N ALA A 124 -14.41 -19.77 6.21
CA ALA A 124 -14.15 -19.11 4.92
C ALA A 124 -14.85 -17.76 4.60
N PRO A 125 -15.27 -16.89 5.56
CA PRO A 125 -15.90 -15.62 5.16
C PRO A 125 -14.90 -14.61 4.56
N GLN A 126 -13.63 -14.56 5.01
CA GLN A 126 -12.70 -13.49 4.61
C GLN A 126 -12.03 -13.69 3.24
N GLU A 127 -11.76 -14.93 2.82
CA GLU A 127 -11.16 -15.19 1.49
C GLU A 127 -12.14 -14.88 0.34
N ASN A 128 -13.43 -15.14 0.56
CA ASN A 128 -14.50 -14.80 -0.39
C ASN A 128 -14.70 -13.28 -0.55
N VAL A 129 -14.38 -12.48 0.49
CA VAL A 129 -14.50 -11.02 0.43
C VAL A 129 -13.56 -10.42 -0.61
N LEU A 130 -12.31 -10.91 -0.68
CA LEU A 130 -11.38 -10.43 -1.71
C LEU A 130 -11.84 -10.83 -3.11
N GLN A 131 -12.41 -12.02 -3.29
CA GLN A 131 -12.86 -12.47 -4.61
C GLN A 131 -14.07 -11.70 -5.14
N ASN A 132 -14.95 -11.24 -4.25
CA ASN A 132 -16.23 -10.64 -4.60
C ASN A 132 -16.25 -9.10 -4.53
N LYS A 133 -15.21 -8.47 -3.98
CA LYS A 133 -15.13 -7.02 -3.84
C LYS A 133 -13.81 -6.48 -4.38
N PRO A 134 -13.84 -5.30 -5.01
CA PRO A 134 -12.62 -4.65 -5.44
C PRO A 134 -11.74 -4.30 -4.23
N ALA A 135 -10.45 -4.60 -4.33
CA ALA A 135 -9.46 -4.29 -3.30
C ALA A 135 -8.31 -3.46 -3.87
N ILE A 136 -7.78 -2.56 -3.04
CA ILE A 136 -6.65 -1.69 -3.35
C ILE A 136 -5.55 -1.97 -2.34
N ILE A 137 -4.36 -2.28 -2.84
CA ILE A 137 -3.14 -2.31 -2.05
C ILE A 137 -2.57 -0.90 -2.01
N VAL A 138 -2.40 -0.36 -0.81
CA VAL A 138 -1.86 0.96 -0.54
C VAL A 138 -0.42 0.79 -0.06
N LEU A 139 0.53 1.24 -0.87
CA LEU A 139 1.94 1.29 -0.50
C LEU A 139 2.36 2.74 -0.34
N ARG A 140 2.82 3.10 0.86
CA ARG A 140 3.29 4.44 1.22
C ARG A 140 4.73 4.39 1.69
N GLU A 141 5.54 5.37 1.28
CA GLU A 141 6.90 5.60 1.76
C GLU A 141 7.02 6.97 2.41
N ASP A 142 7.48 7.00 3.66
CA ASP A 142 8.12 8.17 4.27
C ASP A 142 9.63 8.05 4.11
N LEU A 143 10.23 8.99 3.39
CA LEU A 143 11.67 9.07 3.24
C LEU A 143 12.17 10.33 3.95
N ASP A 144 12.72 10.16 5.15
CA ASP A 144 13.47 11.20 5.84
C ASP A 144 14.91 11.21 5.35
N TYR A 145 15.43 12.37 4.96
CA TYR A 145 16.82 12.50 4.54
C TYR A 145 17.59 13.52 5.38
N TYR A 146 18.79 13.12 5.78
CA TYR A 146 19.67 13.90 6.64
C TYR A 146 20.94 14.21 5.86
N VAL A 147 21.10 15.49 5.52
CA VAL A 147 22.22 16.00 4.76
C VAL A 147 23.39 16.26 5.69
N ILE A 148 24.53 15.62 5.43
CA ILE A 148 25.76 15.83 6.18
C ILE A 148 26.53 16.97 5.51
N PRO A 149 26.76 18.11 6.19
CA PRO A 149 27.58 19.19 5.66
C PRO A 149 28.97 18.68 5.26
N PRO A 150 29.42 18.90 4.02
CA PRO A 150 30.70 18.40 3.54
C PRO A 150 31.89 19.15 4.16
N ASN A 151 31.70 20.44 4.46
CA ASN A 151 32.69 21.32 5.08
C ASN A 151 32.10 21.98 6.33
N ALA A 152 32.96 22.29 7.31
CA ALA A 152 32.57 23.06 8.48
C ALA A 152 32.40 24.55 8.13
N GLY A 153 31.58 25.28 8.90
CA GLY A 153 31.40 26.73 8.76
C GLY A 153 30.42 27.17 7.67
N LEU A 154 29.60 26.25 7.13
CA LEU A 154 28.52 26.60 6.21
C LEU A 154 27.40 27.37 6.92
N ASP A 155 26.89 28.40 6.27
CA ASP A 155 25.77 29.21 6.75
C ASP A 155 24.43 28.48 6.59
N ALA A 156 23.40 28.94 7.31
CA ALA A 156 22.06 28.38 7.29
C ALA A 156 21.44 28.35 5.88
N ASP A 157 21.67 29.39 5.07
CA ASP A 157 21.15 29.47 3.70
C ASP A 157 21.88 28.49 2.77
N GLN A 158 23.20 28.34 2.92
CA GLN A 158 23.98 27.34 2.19
C GLN A 158 23.51 25.92 2.53
N ILE A 159 23.29 25.62 3.81
CA ILE A 159 22.77 24.31 4.25
C ILE A 159 21.36 24.08 3.70
N ARG A 160 20.51 25.11 3.68
CA ARG A 160 19.16 25.03 3.08
C ARG A 160 19.25 24.66 1.60
N GLN A 161 20.14 25.30 0.85
CA GLN A 161 20.35 24.98 -0.55
C GLN A 161 20.82 23.54 -0.75
N LEU A 162 21.77 23.05 0.06
CA LEU A 162 22.19 21.65 0.01
C LEU A 162 21.02 20.69 0.26
N LYS A 163 20.15 21.00 1.24
CA LYS A 163 18.96 20.19 1.53
C LYS A 163 17.97 20.15 0.37
N VAL A 164 17.74 21.28 -0.31
CA VAL A 164 16.86 21.34 -1.48
C VAL A 164 17.45 20.55 -2.65
N GLY A 165 18.73 20.77 -2.96
CA GLY A 165 19.40 20.06 -4.06
C GLY A 165 19.52 18.55 -3.83
N VAL A 166 19.72 18.10 -2.58
CA VAL A 166 19.65 16.67 -2.24
C VAL A 166 18.25 16.13 -2.51
N ALA A 167 17.20 16.84 -2.08
CA ALA A 167 15.81 16.43 -2.34
C ALA A 167 15.53 16.28 -3.84
N GLU A 168 15.94 17.24 -4.66
CA GLU A 168 15.79 17.17 -6.11
C GLU A 168 16.47 15.94 -6.72
N THR A 169 17.68 15.61 -6.26
CA THR A 169 18.38 14.40 -6.70
C THR A 169 17.67 13.13 -6.25
N LEU A 170 17.11 13.08 -5.04
CA LEU A 170 16.33 11.93 -4.55
C LEU A 170 14.98 11.76 -5.26
N LEU A 171 14.35 12.85 -5.70
CA LEU A 171 13.09 12.85 -6.45
C LEU A 171 13.23 12.28 -7.87
N LYS A 172 14.43 12.32 -8.47
CA LYS A 172 14.70 11.73 -9.79
C LYS A 172 14.47 10.22 -9.79
N ASN A 173 14.72 9.55 -8.68
CA ASN A 173 14.47 8.13 -8.55
C ASN A 173 12.99 7.87 -8.25
N LYS A 174 12.26 7.50 -9.30
CA LYS A 174 10.82 7.22 -9.24
C LYS A 174 10.47 5.74 -9.08
N LEU A 175 11.44 4.83 -9.12
CA LEU A 175 11.22 3.39 -9.07
C LEU A 175 10.87 2.95 -7.65
N ILE A 176 9.77 2.19 -7.52
CA ILE A 176 9.26 1.72 -6.22
C ILE A 176 10.30 0.86 -5.51
N PHE A 177 10.84 -0.14 -6.20
CA PHE A 177 11.70 -1.14 -5.58
C PHE A 177 13.16 -0.72 -5.42
N SER A 178 13.54 0.45 -5.92
CA SER A 178 14.89 0.99 -5.75
C SER A 178 15.28 1.15 -4.28
N GLY A 179 14.32 1.47 -3.41
CA GLY A 179 14.52 1.57 -1.96
C GLY A 179 14.86 0.24 -1.27
N LEU A 180 14.52 -0.88 -1.89
CA LEU A 180 14.88 -2.24 -1.46
C LEU A 180 16.25 -2.69 -2.02
N GLY A 181 16.90 -1.83 -2.81
CA GLY A 181 18.11 -2.18 -3.54
C GLY A 181 17.86 -2.98 -4.82
N TYR A 182 16.61 -3.00 -5.33
CA TYR A 182 16.28 -3.60 -6.62
C TYR A 182 16.65 -2.66 -7.78
N ASP A 183 17.27 -3.19 -8.83
CA ASP A 183 17.70 -2.43 -10.00
C ASP A 183 17.25 -3.17 -11.26
N PRO A 184 16.28 -2.61 -12.02
CA PRO A 184 15.74 -3.27 -13.20
C PRO A 184 16.73 -3.37 -14.38
N SER A 185 17.87 -2.70 -14.31
CA SER A 185 18.93 -2.78 -15.31
C SER A 185 19.92 -3.92 -15.06
N LEU A 186 19.98 -4.43 -13.83
CA LEU A 186 20.90 -5.48 -13.45
C LEU A 186 20.29 -6.89 -13.63
N PRO A 187 21.08 -7.89 -14.05
CA PRO A 187 20.68 -9.29 -13.99
C PRO A 187 20.41 -9.73 -12.54
N SER A 188 19.48 -10.69 -12.35
CA SER A 188 19.08 -11.18 -11.01
C SER A 188 20.25 -11.66 -10.14
N ALA A 189 21.33 -12.19 -10.74
CA ALA A 189 22.52 -12.64 -10.01
C ALA A 189 23.35 -11.49 -9.41
N LEU A 190 23.22 -10.26 -9.93
CA LEU A 190 23.92 -9.07 -9.46
C LEU A 190 23.05 -8.18 -8.58
N GLN A 191 21.83 -8.63 -8.29
CA GLN A 191 20.89 -7.87 -7.49
C GLN A 191 21.33 -7.83 -6.03
N LYS A 192 21.41 -6.63 -5.44
CA LYS A 192 21.80 -6.43 -4.02
C LYS A 192 20.60 -6.48 -3.07
N VAL A 193 19.61 -7.31 -3.37
CA VAL A 193 18.38 -7.43 -2.59
C VAL A 193 18.56 -8.58 -1.61
N GLY A 194 18.38 -8.32 -0.31
CA GLY A 194 18.48 -9.35 0.72
C GLY A 194 17.33 -10.37 0.61
N PRO A 195 17.43 -11.55 1.25
CA PRO A 195 16.41 -12.60 1.13
C PRO A 195 15.00 -12.14 1.55
N ALA A 196 14.92 -11.30 2.59
CA ALA A 196 13.66 -10.75 3.08
C ALA A 196 13.08 -9.70 2.10
N GLU A 197 13.94 -8.82 1.57
CA GLU A 197 13.56 -7.83 0.56
C GLU A 197 13.11 -8.51 -0.75
N GLN A 198 13.76 -9.61 -1.14
CA GLN A 198 13.40 -10.37 -2.34
C GLN A 198 12.04 -11.02 -2.17
N HIS A 199 11.77 -11.62 -1.01
CA HIS A 199 10.46 -12.18 -0.71
C HIS A 199 9.36 -11.11 -0.71
N LEU A 200 9.63 -9.92 -0.15
CA LEU A 200 8.69 -8.79 -0.21
C LEU A 200 8.46 -8.34 -1.66
N PHE A 201 9.51 -8.22 -2.45
CA PHE A 201 9.44 -7.88 -3.88
C PHE A 201 8.57 -8.90 -4.64
N ASP A 202 8.82 -10.20 -4.45
CA ASP A 202 8.07 -11.28 -5.12
C ASP A 202 6.59 -11.28 -4.70
N MET A 203 6.32 -11.05 -3.40
CA MET A 203 4.96 -10.95 -2.87
C MET A 203 4.20 -9.75 -3.46
N LEU A 204 4.83 -8.57 -3.55
CA LEU A 204 4.21 -7.40 -4.16
C LEU A 204 3.99 -7.61 -5.66
N CYS A 205 4.97 -8.15 -6.39
CA CYS A 205 4.84 -8.39 -7.83
C CYS A 205 3.74 -9.42 -8.15
N SER A 206 3.62 -10.49 -7.37
CA SER A 206 2.54 -11.47 -7.54
C SER A 206 1.15 -10.91 -7.23
N SER A 207 1.08 -9.79 -6.51
CA SER A 207 -0.16 -9.10 -6.13
C SER A 207 -0.57 -7.98 -7.10
N GLY A 208 0.20 -7.75 -8.17
CA GLY A 208 -0.12 -6.78 -9.23
C GLY A 208 0.93 -5.67 -9.43
N PHE A 209 1.98 -5.61 -8.61
CA PHE A 209 3.03 -4.60 -8.79
C PHE A 209 3.93 -4.93 -9.98
N ASN A 210 4.34 -3.91 -10.73
CA ASN A 210 5.30 -4.07 -11.82
C ASN A 210 6.74 -3.96 -11.27
N PRO A 211 7.66 -4.88 -11.58
CA PRO A 211 9.09 -4.77 -11.25
C PRO A 211 9.76 -3.45 -11.63
N LYS A 212 9.30 -2.81 -12.71
CA LYS A 212 9.75 -1.49 -13.19
C LYS A 212 8.75 -0.38 -12.87
N GLY A 213 7.84 -0.63 -11.94
CA GLY A 213 6.79 0.28 -11.54
C GLY A 213 7.35 1.56 -10.92
N LEU A 214 6.63 2.64 -11.15
CA LEU A 214 6.92 3.96 -10.62
C LEU A 214 5.95 4.27 -9.48
N TRP A 215 6.36 5.12 -8.54
CA TRP A 215 5.45 5.70 -7.57
C TRP A 215 4.32 6.47 -8.26
N GLY A 216 3.09 6.34 -7.75
CA GLY A 216 1.91 7.04 -8.28
C GLY A 216 1.94 8.52 -7.95
N SER A 217 2.31 8.85 -6.71
CA SER A 217 2.75 10.19 -6.30
C SER A 217 4.06 10.10 -5.54
N ARG A 218 4.95 11.07 -5.75
CA ARG A 218 6.21 11.24 -5.04
C ARG A 218 6.56 12.72 -4.98
N SER A 219 6.53 13.30 -3.79
CA SER A 219 6.66 14.75 -3.59
C SER A 219 7.46 15.08 -2.34
N LEU A 220 8.09 16.26 -2.37
CA LEU A 220 8.80 16.83 -1.22
C LEU A 220 7.79 17.52 -0.30
N GLU A 221 7.91 17.29 1.00
CA GLU A 221 7.15 18.05 1.99
C GLU A 221 7.75 19.44 2.20
N PRO A 222 6.95 20.53 2.05
CA PRO A 222 7.42 21.89 2.27
C PRO A 222 8.03 22.05 3.65
N SER A 223 9.18 22.74 3.71
CA SER A 223 9.89 23.06 4.96
C SER A 223 10.38 21.84 5.76
N LYS A 224 10.32 20.63 5.20
CA LYS A 224 10.79 19.39 5.83
C LYS A 224 11.77 18.67 4.93
N CYS A 225 12.71 17.93 5.52
CA CYS A 225 13.56 17.01 4.77
C CYS A 225 12.88 15.64 4.61
N VAL A 226 11.66 15.64 4.08
CA VAL A 226 10.83 14.43 3.95
C VAL A 226 10.28 14.35 2.53
N ILE A 227 10.45 13.19 1.89
CA ILE A 227 9.79 12.86 0.63
C ILE A 227 8.69 11.85 0.94
N LEU A 228 7.46 12.19 0.58
CA LEU A 228 6.32 11.28 0.67
C LEU A 228 6.12 10.62 -0.68
N SER A 229 5.92 9.31 -0.68
CA SER A 229 5.50 8.57 -1.88
C SER A 229 4.31 7.68 -1.61
N LEU A 230 3.44 7.57 -2.59
CA LEU A 230 2.24 6.76 -2.53
C LEU A 230 2.05 6.00 -3.84
N LEU A 231 1.65 4.74 -3.74
CA LEU A 231 1.18 3.96 -4.86
C LEU A 231 -0.05 3.17 -4.45
N LEU A 232 -1.05 3.19 -5.33
CA LEU A 232 -2.28 2.43 -5.20
C LEU A 232 -2.33 1.40 -6.33
N VAL A 233 -2.46 0.12 -5.97
CA VAL A 233 -2.49 -1.00 -6.92
C VAL A 233 -3.77 -1.79 -6.72
N ARG A 234 -4.52 -2.02 -7.80
CA ARG A 234 -5.70 -2.91 -7.78
C ARG A 234 -5.22 -4.34 -7.57
N LEU A 235 -5.79 -5.04 -6.57
CA LEU A 235 -5.46 -6.44 -6.33
C LEU A 235 -5.94 -7.27 -7.52
N ASN A 236 -5.02 -8.01 -8.15
CA ASN A 236 -5.38 -8.90 -9.25
C ASN A 236 -5.95 -10.21 -8.69
N ASN A 237 -7.24 -10.21 -8.38
CA ASN A 237 -7.97 -11.45 -8.16
C ASN A 237 -8.08 -12.14 -9.51
N GLY A 238 -7.21 -13.12 -9.78
CA GLY A 238 -7.23 -13.87 -11.02
C GLY A 238 -8.68 -14.19 -11.41
N SER A 239 -9.04 -13.96 -12.67
CA SER A 239 -10.41 -14.09 -13.17
C SER A 239 -11.10 -15.32 -12.56
N PRO A 240 -12.36 -15.21 -12.08
CA PRO A 240 -13.09 -16.37 -11.60
C PRO A 240 -13.07 -17.39 -12.74
N SER A 241 -12.34 -18.49 -12.54
CA SER A 241 -12.43 -19.61 -13.46
C SER A 241 -13.91 -19.98 -13.53
N PRO A 242 -14.49 -20.18 -14.72
CA PRO A 242 -15.88 -20.59 -14.84
C PRO A 242 -16.14 -21.77 -13.90
N PRO A 243 -17.33 -21.82 -13.24
CA PRO A 243 -17.62 -22.84 -12.25
C PRO A 243 -17.26 -24.19 -12.87
N GLU A 244 -16.35 -24.89 -12.21
CA GLU A 244 -15.89 -26.20 -12.64
C GLU A 244 -17.16 -27.05 -12.81
N SER A 245 -17.49 -27.42 -14.05
CA SER A 245 -18.61 -28.30 -14.32
C SER A 245 -18.50 -29.49 -13.37
N PRO A 246 -19.58 -29.88 -12.68
CA PRO A 246 -19.52 -30.91 -11.64
C PRO A 246 -18.78 -32.10 -12.24
N SER A 247 -17.62 -32.42 -11.64
CA SER A 247 -16.82 -33.55 -12.07
C SER A 247 -17.69 -34.78 -11.89
N LEU A 248 -18.29 -35.26 -12.97
CA LEU A 248 -18.95 -36.55 -12.98
C LEU A 248 -17.84 -37.56 -12.72
N ASP A 249 -17.76 -38.05 -11.49
CA ASP A 249 -16.92 -39.19 -11.17
C ASP A 249 -17.21 -40.27 -12.22
N PRO A 250 -16.21 -40.76 -12.96
CA PRO A 250 -16.44 -41.79 -13.94
C PRO A 250 -17.03 -43.00 -13.21
N VAL A 251 -18.30 -43.30 -13.52
CA VAL A 251 -18.99 -44.49 -13.02
C VAL A 251 -18.09 -45.68 -13.34
N LYS A 252 -17.60 -46.35 -12.30
CA LYS A 252 -16.86 -47.60 -12.46
C LYS A 252 -17.83 -48.66 -12.97
N SER A 253 -17.99 -48.75 -14.29
CA SER A 253 -18.61 -49.91 -14.91
C SER A 253 -17.73 -51.13 -14.58
N ASN A 254 -18.31 -52.13 -13.94
CA ASN A 254 -17.67 -53.37 -13.48
C ASN A 254 -17.20 -54.30 -14.63
N ALA A 255 -17.04 -53.76 -15.84
CA ALA A 255 -16.70 -54.48 -17.04
C ALA A 255 -15.19 -54.40 -17.31
N SER A 256 -14.39 -55.16 -16.55
CA SER A 256 -13.16 -55.80 -17.04
C SER A 256 -12.44 -56.54 -15.91
N GLN A 257 -13.03 -57.62 -15.40
CA GLN A 257 -12.20 -58.78 -15.08
C GLN A 257 -11.97 -59.54 -16.38
N LEU A 258 -10.72 -59.93 -16.64
CA LEU A 258 -10.17 -60.52 -17.87
C LEU A 258 -9.76 -59.52 -18.97
N SER A 259 -8.50 -59.10 -18.95
CA SER A 259 -7.52 -59.60 -19.94
C SER A 259 -6.11 -59.06 -19.65
N ARG A 260 -5.13 -59.95 -19.75
CA ARG A 260 -3.71 -59.63 -19.67
C ARG A 260 -3.25 -59.04 -21.02
N SER A 261 -2.42 -58.00 -20.94
CA SER A 261 -1.38 -57.62 -21.92
C SER A 261 -1.82 -57.21 -23.34
N ARG A 262 -1.77 -55.90 -23.67
CA ARG A 262 -0.87 -55.29 -24.70
C ARG A 262 -1.20 -53.83 -25.03
N SER A 263 -0.13 -53.08 -25.33
CA SER A 263 -0.07 -51.80 -26.06
C SER A 263 -0.85 -50.61 -25.47
N ARG A 264 -0.16 -49.75 -24.72
CA ARG A 264 -0.65 -48.40 -24.40
C ARG A 264 -0.74 -47.60 -25.70
N SER A 265 -1.96 -47.34 -26.18
CA SER A 265 -2.19 -46.55 -27.39
C SER A 265 -1.66 -45.11 -27.21
N ARG A 266 -1.26 -44.47 -28.32
CA ARG A 266 -0.82 -43.05 -28.31
C ARG A 266 -1.86 -42.11 -27.71
N ILE A 267 -3.14 -42.48 -27.77
CA ILE A 267 -4.27 -41.73 -27.20
C ILE A 267 -4.25 -41.77 -25.67
N ALA A 268 -3.90 -42.91 -25.05
CA ALA A 268 -3.76 -43.00 -23.58
C ALA A 268 -2.59 -42.16 -23.05
N ASN A 269 -1.51 -42.06 -23.83
CA ASN A 269 -0.39 -41.17 -23.50
C ASN A 269 -0.77 -39.69 -23.63
N LEU A 270 -1.61 -39.33 -24.61
CA LEU A 270 -2.13 -37.97 -24.78
C LEU A 270 -3.11 -37.56 -23.67
N ALA A 271 -3.98 -38.48 -23.24
CA ALA A 271 -4.87 -38.24 -22.11
C ALA A 271 -4.10 -38.06 -20.80
N ASN A 272 -3.02 -38.84 -20.59
CA ASN A 272 -2.15 -38.69 -19.41
C ASN A 272 -1.28 -37.42 -19.46
N SER A 273 -0.88 -36.94 -20.64
CA SER A 273 -0.16 -35.68 -20.76
C SER A 273 -1.10 -34.48 -20.57
N ALA A 274 -2.33 -34.56 -21.09
CA ALA A 274 -3.37 -33.55 -20.88
C ALA A 274 -3.79 -33.46 -19.41
N SER A 275 -3.99 -34.59 -18.71
CA SER A 275 -4.32 -34.59 -17.28
C SER A 275 -3.17 -34.04 -16.43
N ARG A 276 -1.92 -34.41 -16.73
CA ARG A 276 -0.73 -33.84 -16.06
C ARG A 276 -0.55 -32.34 -16.34
N ALA A 277 -0.88 -31.88 -17.54
CA ALA A 277 -0.85 -30.45 -17.88
C ALA A 277 -1.95 -29.67 -17.14
N ALA A 278 -3.15 -30.24 -17.01
CA ALA A 278 -4.23 -29.69 -16.22
C ALA A 278 -3.89 -29.64 -14.72
N SER A 279 -3.33 -30.71 -14.14
CA SER A 279 -2.87 -30.72 -12.73
C SER A 279 -1.73 -29.72 -12.45
N ARG A 280 -0.86 -29.48 -13.44
CA ARG A 280 0.19 -28.44 -13.33
C ARG A 280 -0.40 -27.04 -13.37
N SER A 281 -1.46 -26.83 -14.14
CA SER A 281 -2.16 -25.54 -14.21
C SER A 281 -2.93 -25.28 -12.90
N LEU A 282 -3.61 -26.29 -12.35
CA LEU A 282 -4.30 -26.24 -11.06
C LEU A 282 -3.35 -25.99 -9.87
N SER A 283 -2.16 -26.61 -9.86
CA SER A 283 -1.17 -26.35 -8.78
C SER A 283 -0.53 -24.95 -8.87
N LYS A 284 -0.49 -24.34 -10.05
CA LYS A 284 -0.08 -22.95 -10.24
C LYS A 284 -1.16 -21.97 -9.77
N ALA A 285 -2.43 -22.26 -10.05
CA ALA A 285 -3.59 -21.50 -9.54
C ALA A 285 -3.66 -21.56 -8.00
N ARG A 286 -3.51 -22.76 -7.41
CA ARG A 286 -3.52 -22.94 -5.94
C ARG A 286 -2.37 -22.23 -5.21
N LYS A 287 -1.23 -21.97 -5.87
CA LYS A 287 -0.16 -21.12 -5.31
C LYS A 287 -0.53 -19.64 -5.31
N GLN A 288 -1.32 -19.20 -6.28
CA GLN A 288 -1.76 -17.81 -6.42
C GLN A 288 -2.73 -17.43 -5.29
N ASP A 289 -3.65 -18.33 -4.94
CA ASP A 289 -4.57 -18.15 -3.80
C ASP A 289 -3.83 -17.91 -2.47
N THR A 290 -2.72 -18.62 -2.23
CA THR A 290 -1.97 -18.48 -0.96
C THR A 290 -1.33 -17.10 -0.76
N THR A 291 -1.08 -16.34 -1.81
CA THR A 291 -0.51 -14.99 -1.69
C THR A 291 -1.58 -13.98 -1.27
N HIS A 292 -2.80 -14.07 -1.81
CA HIS A 292 -3.89 -13.18 -1.45
C HIS A 292 -4.33 -13.39 0.00
N THR A 293 -4.36 -14.64 0.48
CA THR A 293 -4.60 -14.94 1.91
C THR A 293 -3.54 -14.31 2.82
N LYS A 294 -2.29 -14.16 2.37
CA LYS A 294 -1.26 -13.45 3.15
C LYS A 294 -1.49 -11.95 3.17
N LEU A 295 -2.04 -11.36 2.10
CA LEU A 295 -2.37 -9.94 2.09
C LEU A 295 -3.55 -9.59 3.00
N LEU A 296 -4.46 -10.52 3.26
CA LEU A 296 -5.51 -10.34 4.28
C LEU A 296 -4.93 -10.07 5.67
N LEU A 297 -3.71 -10.52 5.96
CA LEU A 297 -3.03 -10.17 7.22
C LEU A 297 -2.78 -8.67 7.37
N PHE A 298 -2.78 -7.93 6.26
CA PHE A 298 -2.58 -6.48 6.22
C PHE A 298 -3.91 -5.70 6.13
N TRP A 299 -5.05 -6.38 6.09
CA TRP A 299 -6.35 -5.73 6.16
C TRP A 299 -6.62 -5.28 7.60
N ARG A 300 -6.83 -3.97 7.79
CA ARG A 300 -6.99 -3.32 9.11
C ARG A 300 -5.78 -3.44 10.05
N LYS A 301 -4.65 -3.96 9.56
CA LYS A 301 -3.38 -4.08 10.29
C LYS A 301 -2.22 -3.72 9.37
N PRO A 302 -1.92 -2.44 9.18
CA PRO A 302 -0.88 -2.02 8.24
C PRO A 302 0.47 -2.62 8.62
N ALA A 303 1.16 -3.22 7.66
CA ALA A 303 2.53 -3.67 7.84
C ALA A 303 3.50 -2.50 7.67
N ARG A 304 4.46 -2.41 8.58
CA ARG A 304 5.47 -1.35 8.57
C ARG A 304 6.87 -1.95 8.51
N LYS A 305 7.71 -1.38 7.65
CA LYS A 305 9.15 -1.70 7.57
C LYS A 305 9.94 -0.40 7.62
N CYS A 306 10.87 -0.29 8.57
CA CYS A 306 11.76 0.86 8.71
C CYS A 306 13.21 0.41 8.53
N TRP A 307 13.99 1.15 7.74
CA TRP A 307 15.42 0.89 7.57
C TRP A 307 16.20 2.15 7.22
N TRP A 308 17.51 2.07 7.39
CA TRP A 308 18.44 3.14 7.07
C TRP A 308 19.31 2.76 5.89
N SER A 309 19.73 3.76 5.13
CA SER A 309 20.70 3.62 4.04
C SER A 309 21.56 4.87 3.93
N ASN A 310 22.72 4.73 3.30
CA ASN A 310 23.63 5.84 3.04
C ASN A 310 23.76 6.02 1.54
N GLN A 311 23.69 7.26 1.08
CA GLN A 311 23.85 7.61 -0.33
C GLN A 311 24.69 8.88 -0.45
N THR A 312 25.40 9.02 -1.57
CA THR A 312 26.01 10.29 -1.97
C THR A 312 25.15 10.93 -3.05
N ALA A 313 24.85 12.21 -2.91
CA ALA A 313 24.12 12.99 -3.89
C ALA A 313 25.03 14.09 -4.44
N GLU A 314 25.05 14.24 -5.75
CA GLU A 314 25.66 15.40 -6.40
C GLU A 314 24.65 16.54 -6.44
N VAL A 315 25.02 17.68 -5.85
CA VAL A 315 24.18 18.86 -5.72
C VAL A 315 24.78 19.99 -6.54
N GLN A 316 23.97 20.65 -7.35
CA GLN A 316 24.40 21.85 -8.07
C GLN A 316 24.45 23.03 -7.10
N LEU A 317 25.58 23.74 -7.08
CA LEU A 317 25.80 24.88 -6.21
C LEU A 317 25.38 26.18 -6.90
N ASP A 318 24.89 27.13 -6.11
CA ASP A 318 24.76 28.51 -6.55
C ASP A 318 26.07 29.22 -6.28
N GLY A 319 26.76 29.62 -7.36
CA GLY A 319 28.05 30.28 -7.28
C GLY A 319 28.03 31.57 -6.46
N ALA A 320 26.89 32.27 -6.39
CA ALA A 320 26.74 33.47 -5.58
C ALA A 320 26.72 33.18 -4.07
N LEU A 321 26.15 32.03 -3.67
CA LEU A 321 26.03 31.65 -2.26
C LEU A 321 27.29 30.97 -1.72
N PHE A 322 28.00 30.21 -2.55
CA PHE A 322 29.15 29.42 -2.12
C PHE A 322 30.51 30.08 -2.36
N ASN A 323 30.56 31.25 -3.04
CA ASN A 323 31.81 31.94 -3.40
C ASN A 323 32.87 30.99 -3.99
N SER A 324 32.42 29.96 -4.72
CA SER A 324 33.27 28.88 -5.23
C SER A 324 33.15 28.80 -6.75
N THR A 325 34.26 28.46 -7.40
CA THR A 325 34.31 28.13 -8.83
C THR A 325 33.73 26.75 -9.13
N GLU A 326 33.51 25.92 -8.10
CA GLU A 326 32.90 24.60 -8.25
C GLU A 326 31.39 24.71 -8.52
N LYS A 327 30.93 24.04 -9.58
CA LYS A 327 29.51 24.05 -9.99
C LYS A 327 28.68 23.00 -9.27
N SER A 328 29.30 21.92 -8.81
CA SER A 328 28.63 20.85 -8.08
C SER A 328 29.44 20.40 -6.89
N MET A 329 28.74 19.85 -5.89
CA MET A 329 29.33 19.32 -4.67
C MET A 329 28.74 17.96 -4.37
N THR A 330 29.60 17.00 -4.02
CA THR A 330 29.17 15.69 -3.55
C THR A 330 28.86 15.74 -2.07
N VAL A 331 27.64 15.41 -1.69
CA VAL A 331 27.15 15.48 -0.32
C VAL A 331 26.75 14.09 0.15
N LYS A 332 27.15 13.73 1.38
CA LYS A 332 26.73 12.49 2.02
C LYS A 332 25.35 12.67 2.64
N VAL A 333 24.48 11.69 2.43
CA VAL A 333 23.09 11.71 2.87
C VAL A 333 22.78 10.41 3.60
N HIS A 334 22.30 10.53 4.83
CA HIS A 334 21.66 9.43 5.54
C HIS A 334 20.17 9.45 5.23
N ILE A 335 19.61 8.30 4.88
CA ILE A 335 18.20 8.19 4.50
C ILE A 335 17.55 7.14 5.40
N ARG A 336 16.48 7.54 6.06
CA ARG A 336 15.54 6.64 6.75
C ARG A 336 14.33 6.45 5.86
N ARG A 337 13.98 5.20 5.57
CA ARG A 337 12.74 4.85 4.85
C ARG A 337 11.80 4.14 5.79
N VAL A 338 10.54 4.51 5.75
CA VAL A 338 9.44 3.78 6.37
C VAL A 338 8.43 3.44 5.30
N TRP A 339 8.30 2.15 5.00
CA TRP A 339 7.22 1.66 4.16
C TRP A 339 6.05 1.25 5.03
N THR A 340 4.85 1.69 4.64
CA THR A 340 3.58 1.23 5.18
C THR A 340 2.79 0.58 4.05
N LEU A 341 2.41 -0.68 4.26
CA LEU A 341 1.59 -1.47 3.34
C LEU A 341 0.26 -1.77 4.01
N GLU A 342 -0.83 -1.38 3.37
CA GLU A 342 -2.20 -1.60 3.84
C GLU A 342 -3.05 -2.16 2.71
N LEU A 343 -3.98 -3.06 3.04
CA LEU A 343 -4.99 -3.53 2.10
C LEU A 343 -6.32 -2.86 2.42
N SER A 344 -6.90 -2.18 1.43
CA SER A 344 -8.25 -1.60 1.51
C SER A 344 -9.22 -2.42 0.67
N VAL A 345 -10.33 -2.85 1.27
CA VAL A 345 -11.42 -3.56 0.57
C VAL A 345 -12.59 -2.59 0.46
N ILE A 346 -12.97 -2.28 -0.77
CA ILE A 346 -14.02 -1.30 -1.04
C ILE A 346 -15.39 -1.87 -0.62
N GLY A 347 -16.21 -1.03 0.02
CA GLY A 347 -17.53 -1.42 0.50
C GLY A 347 -17.52 -2.38 1.70
N VAL A 348 -16.43 -2.42 2.47
CA VAL A 348 -16.37 -3.11 3.78
C VAL A 348 -15.77 -2.14 4.79
N GLN A 349 -16.63 -1.54 5.63
CA GLN A 349 -16.25 -0.65 6.72
C GLN A 349 -15.98 -1.44 8.01
#